data_AF-X6NHB0-F1
#
_entry.id   AF-X6NHB0-F1
#
_cell.length_a   1.000
_cell.length_b   1.000
_cell.length_c   1.000
_cell.angle_alpha   90.00
_cell.angle_beta   90.00
_cell.angle_gamma   90.00
#
_symmetry.space_group_name_H-M   'P 1'
#
loop_
_entity.id
_entity.type
_entity.pdbx_description
1 polymer ?
#
loop_
_entity_poly.entity_id
_entity_poly.type
_entity_poly.pdbx_seq_one_letter_code
_entity_poly.pdbx_strand_id
1 'polypeptide(L)'
;QPLFKRIASAISSNHFQIAERALFLWNNDVIATFTSDHRDQILPIIFPALQHNFTNHWNPTVTNLTLNIIRIFKEMDKDLYEDTSKKFKNQKQTPDCKAEQRAEKWNKIRQLKTTSG
;
A
#
# COMPACT_ATOMS: atom_id res chain seq x y z
N GLN A 1 10.26 4.48 6.38
CA GLN A 1 9.79 3.42 5.45
C GLN A 1 9.11 2.19 6.09
N PRO A 2 9.62 1.52 7.15
CA PRO A 2 9.03 0.25 7.62
C PRO A 2 7.59 0.40 8.15
N LEU A 3 7.25 1.53 8.78
CA LEU A 3 5.91 1.85 9.25
C LEU A 3 4.88 1.85 8.10
N PHE A 4 5.12 2.63 7.04
CA PHE A 4 4.18 2.74 5.92
C PHE A 4 4.08 1.44 5.11
N LYS A 5 5.13 0.61 5.07
CA LYS A 5 5.03 -0.75 4.52
C LYS A 5 4.06 -1.61 5.34
N ARG A 6 4.07 -1.49 6.68
CA ARG A 6 3.13 -2.20 7.55
C ARG A 6 1.71 -1.67 7.41
N ILE A 7 1.54 -0.34 7.30
CA ILE A 7 0.23 0.29 7.03
C ILE A 7 -0.31 -0.18 5.67
N ALA A 8 0.50 -0.19 4.61
CA ALA A 8 0.11 -0.71 3.30
C ALA A 8 -0.36 -2.18 3.37
N SER A 9 0.35 -3.02 4.12
CA SER A 9 -0.08 -4.40 4.38
C SER A 9 -1.40 -4.49 5.13
N ALA A 10 -1.67 -3.58 6.07
CA ALA A 10 -2.93 -3.54 6.81
C ALA A 10 -4.10 -3.06 5.93
N ILE A 11 -3.86 -2.07 5.06
CA ILE A 11 -4.83 -1.61 4.06
C ILE A 11 -5.24 -2.74 3.11
N SER A 12 -4.29 -3.58 2.68
CA SER A 12 -4.58 -4.74 1.81
C SER A 12 -5.14 -5.97 2.55
N SER A 13 -5.52 -5.85 3.82
CA SER A 13 -6.10 -6.97 4.57
C SER A 13 -7.51 -7.28 4.06
N ASN A 14 -7.84 -8.56 3.89
CA ASN A 14 -9.22 -8.99 3.60
C ASN A 14 -10.16 -8.84 4.82
N HIS A 15 -9.60 -8.67 6.02
CA HIS A 15 -10.36 -8.47 7.23
C HIS A 15 -10.76 -7.00 7.35
N PHE A 16 -12.05 -6.71 7.17
CA PHE A 16 -12.54 -5.33 7.02
C PHE A 16 -12.13 -4.41 8.18
N GLN A 17 -12.21 -4.86 9.45
CA GLN A 17 -11.84 -4.01 10.60
C GLN A 17 -10.36 -3.56 10.58
N ILE A 18 -9.47 -4.41 10.05
CA ILE A 18 -8.04 -4.09 9.95
C ILE A 18 -7.82 -3.06 8.83
N ALA A 19 -8.42 -3.30 7.67
CA ALA A 19 -8.31 -2.40 6.52
C ALA A 19 -8.94 -1.03 6.82
N GLU A 20 -10.14 -1.04 7.41
CA GLU A 20 -10.85 0.15 7.86
C GLU A 20 -9.99 0.95 8.83
N ARG A 21 -9.53 0.34 9.93
CA ARG A 21 -8.76 1.07 10.94
C ARG A 21 -7.45 1.64 10.39
N ALA A 22 -6.82 0.95 9.43
CA ALA A 22 -5.63 1.45 8.74
C ALA A 22 -5.94 2.66 7.85
N LEU A 23 -7.06 2.66 7.12
CA LEU A 23 -7.49 3.79 6.28
C LEU A 23 -7.88 5.01 7.13
N PHE A 24 -8.51 4.79 8.29
CA PHE A 24 -8.89 5.84 9.24
C PHE A 24 -7.70 6.62 9.82
N LEU A 25 -6.45 6.16 9.63
CA LEU A 25 -5.26 6.91 10.05
C LEU A 25 -5.19 8.31 9.41
N TRP A 26 -5.71 8.47 8.20
CA TRP A 26 -5.74 9.77 7.50
C TRP A 26 -6.76 10.77 8.06
N ASN A 27 -7.63 10.36 8.99
CA ASN A 27 -8.50 11.30 9.71
C ASN A 27 -7.78 11.97 10.89
N ASN A 28 -6.56 11.54 11.22
CA ASN A 28 -5.74 12.19 12.22
C ASN A 28 -4.90 13.28 11.54
N ASP A 29 -5.08 14.53 11.96
CA ASP A 29 -4.42 15.69 11.35
C ASP A 29 -2.88 15.56 11.37
N VAL A 30 -2.29 15.02 12.44
CA VAL A 30 -0.84 14.83 12.53
C VAL A 30 -0.36 13.84 11.47
N ILE A 31 -1.08 12.73 11.28
CA ILE A 31 -0.75 11.75 10.23
C ILE A 31 -0.99 12.35 8.84
N ALA A 32 -2.07 13.10 8.66
CA ALA A 32 -2.41 13.73 7.38
C ALA A 32 -1.34 14.76 6.97
N THR A 33 -0.93 15.65 7.87
CA THR A 33 0.14 16.63 7.66
C THR A 33 1.47 15.92 7.38
N PHE A 34 1.87 14.96 8.22
CA PHE A 34 3.10 14.20 7.99
C PHE A 34 3.11 13.51 6.62
N THR A 35 1.96 12.97 6.23
CA THR A 35 1.81 12.32 4.92
C THR A 35 1.89 13.32 3.77
N SER A 36 1.45 14.55 3.98
CA SER A 36 1.56 15.64 3.00
C SER A 36 3.01 16.09 2.81
N ASP A 37 3.74 16.28 3.91
CA ASP A 37 5.14 16.72 3.90
C ASP A 37 6.07 15.70 3.23
N HIS A 38 5.74 14.41 3.33
CA HIS A 38 6.56 13.30 2.83
C HIS A 38 5.85 12.49 1.73
N ARG A 39 4.93 13.13 1.00
CA ARG A 39 4.07 12.48 0.00
C ARG A 39 4.84 11.76 -1.11
N ASP A 40 5.97 12.30 -1.53
CA ASP A 40 6.88 11.75 -2.55
C ASP A 40 7.43 10.37 -2.19
N GLN A 41 7.62 10.12 -0.89
CA GLN A 41 8.10 8.84 -0.37
C GLN A 41 6.95 7.92 0.07
N ILE A 42 5.88 8.48 0.62
CA ILE A 42 4.77 7.70 1.19
C ILE A 42 3.84 7.19 0.11
N LEU A 43 3.46 8.03 -0.85
CA LEU A 43 2.48 7.68 -1.87
C LEU A 43 2.90 6.44 -2.66
N PRO A 44 4.14 6.29 -3.17
CA PRO A 44 4.56 5.08 -3.88
C PRO A 44 4.49 3.79 -3.04
N ILE A 45 4.60 3.88 -1.71
CA ILE A 45 4.56 2.71 -0.81
C ILE A 45 3.12 2.21 -0.63
N ILE A 46 2.18 3.13 -0.43
CA ILE A 46 0.77 2.78 -0.14
C ILE A 46 -0.07 2.65 -1.42
N PHE A 47 0.32 3.27 -2.52
CA PHE A 47 -0.44 3.28 -3.77
C PHE A 47 -0.81 1.87 -4.27
N PRO A 48 0.11 0.87 -4.28
CA PRO A 48 -0.24 -0.50 -4.64
C PRO A 48 -1.36 -1.09 -3.76
N ALA A 49 -1.32 -0.80 -2.45
CA ALA A 49 -2.32 -1.27 -1.49
C ALA A 49 -3.67 -0.60 -1.74
N LEU A 50 -3.69 0.72 -1.97
CA LEU A 50 -4.92 1.45 -2.30
C LEU A 50 -5.55 0.94 -3.60
N GLN A 51 -4.75 0.69 -4.66
CA GLN A 51 -5.25 0.15 -5.92
C GLN A 51 -5.79 -1.28 -5.77
N HIS A 52 -5.10 -2.14 -5.00
CA HIS A 52 -5.58 -3.48 -4.71
C HIS A 52 -6.91 -3.46 -3.96
N ASN A 53 -7.00 -2.61 -2.93
CA ASN A 53 -8.20 -2.50 -2.09
C ASN A 53 -9.38 -1.95 -2.89
N PHE A 54 -9.16 -0.88 -3.67
CA PHE A 54 -10.19 -0.29 -4.53
C PHE A 54 -10.77 -1.28 -5.55
N THR A 55 -9.94 -2.18 -6.09
CA THR A 55 -10.37 -3.12 -7.14
C THR A 55 -10.91 -4.45 -6.61
N ASN A 56 -10.47 -4.93 -5.45
CA ASN A 56 -10.72 -6.31 -5.01
C ASN A 56 -11.40 -6.44 -3.64
N HIS A 57 -11.53 -5.36 -2.86
CA HIS A 57 -12.07 -5.49 -1.52
C HIS A 57 -13.59 -5.72 -1.56
N TRP A 58 -14.06 -6.72 -0.80
CA TRP A 58 -15.45 -7.15 -0.80
C TRP A 58 -16.38 -6.19 -0.04
N ASN A 59 -15.85 -5.46 0.94
CA ASN A 59 -16.63 -4.56 1.80
C ASN A 59 -16.74 -3.15 1.17
N PRO A 60 -17.96 -2.64 0.89
CA PRO A 60 -18.16 -1.33 0.27
C PRO A 60 -17.63 -0.14 1.10
N THR A 61 -17.73 -0.19 2.42
CA THR A 61 -17.23 0.89 3.31
C THR A 61 -15.72 1.04 3.18
N VAL A 62 -14.99 -0.07 3.16
CA VAL A 62 -13.53 -0.06 2.97
C VAL A 62 -13.16 0.47 1.59
N THR A 63 -13.92 0.11 0.55
CA THR A 63 -13.73 0.65 -0.81
C THR A 63 -13.98 2.16 -0.86
N ASN A 64 -15.01 2.66 -0.20
CA ASN A 64 -15.31 4.09 -0.10
C ASN A 64 -14.23 4.87 0.67
N LEU A 65 -13.75 4.34 1.79
CA LEU A 65 -12.63 4.92 2.53
C LEU A 65 -11.38 4.98 1.65
N THR A 66 -11.08 3.91 0.91
CA THR A 66 -9.96 3.86 -0.03
C THR A 66 -10.08 4.95 -1.10
N LEU A 67 -11.28 5.13 -1.67
CA LEU A 67 -11.56 6.20 -2.64
C LEU A 67 -11.33 7.60 -2.06
N ASN A 68 -11.73 7.83 -0.80
CA ASN A 68 -11.48 9.10 -0.14
C ASN A 68 -9.98 9.37 -0.01
N ILE A 69 -9.18 8.38 0.40
CA ILE A 69 -7.72 8.54 0.49
C ILE A 69 -7.10 8.79 -0.88
N ILE A 70 -7.53 8.07 -1.92
CA ILE A 70 -7.10 8.31 -3.31
C ILE A 70 -7.40 9.75 -3.73
N ARG A 71 -8.59 10.27 -3.41
CA ARG A 71 -8.99 11.64 -3.72
C ARG A 71 -8.08 12.65 -3.01
N ILE A 72 -7.82 12.46 -1.71
CA ILE A 72 -6.93 13.32 -0.92
C ILE A 72 -5.54 13.42 -1.58
N PHE A 73 -4.95 12.29 -1.99
CA PHE A 73 -3.64 12.33 -2.65
C PHE A 73 -3.66 13.02 -4.02
N LYS A 74 -4.73 12.85 -4.80
CA LYS A 74 -4.88 13.54 -6.09
C LYS A 74 -5.04 15.05 -5.94
N GLU A 75 -5.80 15.49 -4.93
CA GLU A 75 -6.01 16.91 -4.62
C GLU A 75 -4.73 17.56 -4.08
N MET A 76 -3.95 16.80 -3.32
CA MET A 76 -2.70 17.25 -2.72
C MET A 76 -1.58 17.43 -3.76
N ASP A 77 -1.38 16.46 -4.64
CA ASP A 77 -0.34 16.52 -5.68
C ASP A 77 -0.72 15.63 -6.86
N LYS A 78 -1.37 16.25 -7.85
CA LYS A 78 -1.86 15.55 -9.04
C LYS A 78 -0.73 14.96 -9.86
N ASP A 79 0.35 15.70 -10.07
CA ASP A 79 1.47 15.28 -10.93
C ASP A 79 2.18 14.07 -10.32
N LEU A 80 2.47 14.12 -9.01
CA LEU A 80 3.04 12.99 -8.30
C LEU A 80 2.14 11.75 -8.33
N TYR A 81 0.82 11.94 -8.18
CA TYR A 81 -0.14 10.84 -8.26
C TYR A 81 -0.15 10.20 -9.65
N GLU A 82 -0.19 11.00 -10.71
CA GLU A 82 -0.17 10.52 -12.08
C GLU A 82 1.13 9.78 -12.41
N ASP A 83 2.27 10.31 -11.99
CA ASP A 83 3.57 9.67 -12.20
C ASP A 83 3.71 8.36 -11.43
N THR A 84 3.22 8.32 -10.18
CA THR A 84 3.17 7.08 -9.39
C THR A 84 2.26 6.04 -10.05
N SER A 85 1.11 6.47 -10.57
CA SER A 85 0.17 5.61 -11.30
C SER A 85 0.78 5.03 -12.58
N LYS A 86 1.49 5.84 -13.37
CA LYS A 86 2.24 5.39 -14.56
C LYS A 86 3.30 4.35 -14.19
N LYS A 87 4.13 4.64 -13.18
CA LYS A 87 5.17 3.71 -12.68
C LYS A 87 4.56 2.38 -12.23
N PHE A 88 3.45 2.42 -11.50
CA PHE A 88 2.75 1.22 -11.04
C PHE A 88 2.19 0.37 -12.21
N LYS A 89 1.62 1.02 -13.24
CA LYS A 89 1.15 0.31 -14.45
C LYS A 89 2.31 -0.39 -15.18
N ASN A 90 3.44 0.30 -15.32
CA ASN A 90 4.63 -0.26 -15.96
C ASN A 90 5.22 -1.44 -15.15
N GLN A 91 5.21 -1.35 -13.83
CA GLN A 91 5.64 -2.45 -12.95
C GLN A 91 4.66 -3.64 -12.95
N LYS A 92 3.36 -3.42 -13.10
CA LYS A 92 2.38 -4.53 -13.21
C LYS A 92 2.55 -5.35 -14.49
N GLN A 93 3.14 -4.77 -15.54
CA GLN A 93 3.44 -5.45 -16.80
C GLN A 93 4.74 -6.26 -16.75
N THR A 94 5.59 -6.08 -15.73
CA THR A 94 6.79 -6.90 -15.53
C THR A 94 6.48 -8.09 -14.61
N PRO A 95 6.57 -9.35 -15.09
CA PRO A 95 6.32 -10.54 -14.28
C PRO A 95 7.32 -10.75 -13.11
N ASP A 96 8.41 -9.98 -13.07
CA ASP A 96 9.52 -10.10 -12.11
C ASP A 96 9.14 -9.78 -10.66
N CYS A 97 8.30 -8.79 -10.39
CA CYS A 97 8.01 -8.37 -9.01
C CYS A 97 7.30 -9.47 -8.19
N LYS A 98 6.50 -10.33 -8.83
CA LYS A 98 5.91 -11.52 -8.19
C LYS A 98 6.90 -12.68 -8.06
N ALA A 99 7.90 -12.75 -8.92
CA ALA A 99 8.96 -13.76 -8.84
C ALA A 99 9.93 -13.42 -7.70
N GLU A 100 10.34 -12.17 -7.57
CA GLU A 100 11.23 -11.69 -6.49
C GLU A 100 10.60 -11.85 -5.11
N GLN A 101 9.33 -11.45 -4.91
CA GLN A 101 8.65 -11.64 -3.63
C GLN A 101 8.49 -13.13 -3.26
N ARG A 102 8.32 -14.01 -4.26
CA ARG A 102 8.32 -15.46 -4.04
C ARG A 102 9.72 -15.95 -3.67
N ALA A 103 10.75 -15.49 -4.37
CA ALA A 103 12.14 -15.84 -4.10
C ALA A 103 12.57 -15.42 -2.69
N GLU A 104 12.19 -14.22 -2.25
CA GLU A 104 12.47 -13.72 -0.90
C GLU A 104 11.76 -14.55 0.19
N LYS A 105 10.50 -14.93 -0.03
CA LYS A 105 9.76 -15.84 0.86
C LYS A 105 10.42 -17.22 0.91
N TRP A 106 10.82 -17.78 -0.24
CA TRP A 106 11.54 -19.06 -0.31
C TRP A 106 12.90 -19.01 0.38
N ASN A 107 13.64 -17.90 0.25
CA ASN A 107 14.93 -17.72 0.92
C ASN A 107 14.79 -17.67 2.44
N LYS A 108 13.77 -16.98 2.96
CA LYS A 108 13.48 -16.98 4.41
C LYS A 108 13.15 -18.39 4.93
N ILE A 109 12.37 -19.16 4.17
CA ILE A 109 12.07 -20.57 4.53
C ILE A 109 13.34 -21.43 4.54
N ARG A 110 14.25 -21.22 3.58
CA ARG A 110 15.54 -21.95 3.53
C ARG A 110 16.42 -21.63 4.73
N GLN A 111 16.52 -20.35 5.11
CA GLN A 111 17.31 -19.93 6.27
C GLN A 111 16.78 -20.51 7.59
N LEU A 112 15.46 -20.57 7.76
CA LEU A 112 14.84 -21.19 8.94
C LEU A 112 15.11 -22.70 9.04
N LYS A 113 15.29 -23.39 7.90
CA LYS A 113 15.65 -24.82 7.90
C LYS A 113 17.12 -25.05 8.26
N THR A 114 18.02 -24.11 7.96
CA THR A 114 19.46 -24.25 8.27
C THR A 114 19.82 -23.92 9.73
N THR A 115 18.98 -23.18 10.45
CA THR A 115 19.24 -22.82 11.87
C THR A 115 18.69 -23.86 12.87
N SER A 116 17.97 -24.88 12.39
CA SER A 116 17.37 -25.94 13.22
C SER A 116 18.14 -27.28 13.12
N GLY A 117 19.43 -27.24 12.80
CA GLY A 117 20.32 -28.40 12.73
C GLY A 117 21.51 -28.26 13.66
#